data_AF-A0A9D7QXF0-F1
#
_entry.id   AF-A0A9D7QXF0-F1
#
_cell.length_a   1.000
_cell.length_b   1.000
_cell.length_c   1.000
_cell.angle_alpha   90.00
_cell.angle_beta   90.00
_cell.angle_gamma   90.00
#
_symmetry.space_group_name_H-M   'P 1'
#
loop_
_entity.id
_entity.type
_entity.pdbx_description
1 polymer ?
#
loop_
_entity_poly.entity_id
_entity_poly.type
_entity_poly.pdbx_seq_one_letter_code
_entity_poly.pdbx_strand_id
1 'polypeptide(L)'
;MMINKKTLRPYEYADLIRLGNRNGDGGYVVPGKLVDTADVLLSLGLAEEWTFDMEMQERNPALRIIGVDHSIQQRTFMFGLVRCTIKNWIYTILRNDQKRRKYTRLREHYGDYFRLFTQPSVHVRKMVASDDRVGCISFNTLMRMATPSRDHSVFLKMDIESSEYEVISQIVARSVRSV
;
A
#
# COMPACT_ATOMS: atom_id res chain seq x y z
N MET A 1 -28.78 -3.34 -22.09
CA MET A 1 -28.68 -2.11 -21.27
C MET A 1 -27.74 -1.14 -21.97
N MET A 2 -28.23 0.02 -22.42
CA MET A 2 -27.39 1.06 -23.04
C MET A 2 -26.78 1.93 -21.94
N ILE A 3 -25.46 1.97 -21.87
CA ILE A 3 -24.73 2.82 -20.93
C ILE A 3 -24.79 4.28 -21.41
N ASN A 4 -25.24 5.20 -20.55
CA ASN A 4 -25.27 6.62 -20.86
C ASN A 4 -23.84 7.21 -20.80
N LYS A 5 -23.20 7.37 -21.96
CA LYS A 5 -21.81 7.87 -22.04
C LYS A 5 -21.63 9.30 -21.50
N LYS A 6 -22.69 10.12 -21.44
CA LYS A 6 -22.60 11.49 -20.91
C LYS A 6 -22.34 11.51 -19.40
N THR A 7 -22.88 10.54 -18.66
CA THR A 7 -22.70 10.43 -17.21
C THR A 7 -21.37 9.78 -16.81
N LEU A 8 -20.60 9.27 -17.78
CA LEU A 8 -19.30 8.64 -17.58
C LEU A 8 -18.13 9.54 -17.99
N ARG A 9 -18.37 10.82 -18.25
CA ARG A 9 -17.28 11.75 -18.53
C ARG A 9 -16.42 11.90 -17.27
N PRO A 10 -15.08 11.78 -17.37
CA PRO A 10 -14.21 12.01 -16.24
C PRO A 10 -14.36 13.45 -15.77
N TYR A 11 -14.30 13.64 -14.45
CA TYR A 11 -14.22 14.96 -13.86
C TYR A 11 -12.78 15.46 -13.99
N GLU A 12 -12.61 16.69 -14.47
CA GLU A 12 -11.31 17.35 -14.36
C GLU A 12 -11.05 17.66 -12.89
N TYR A 13 -9.96 17.09 -12.37
CA TYR A 13 -9.50 17.32 -11.02
C TYR A 13 -8.16 18.05 -11.09
N ALA A 14 -8.08 19.23 -10.47
CA ALA A 14 -6.83 19.98 -10.41
C ALA A 14 -5.86 19.28 -9.42
N ASP A 15 -4.55 19.43 -9.64
CA ASP A 15 -3.51 18.86 -8.74
C ASP A 15 -3.52 17.32 -8.67
N LEU A 16 -3.51 16.65 -9.83
CA LEU A 16 -3.23 15.22 -9.92
C LEU A 16 -1.72 14.98 -9.89
N ILE A 17 -1.29 14.07 -9.03
CA ILE A 17 0.09 13.63 -8.90
C ILE A 17 0.20 12.13 -9.16
N ARG A 18 1.33 11.67 -9.69
CA ARG A 18 1.64 10.24 -9.78
C ARG A 18 2.54 9.85 -8.63
N LEU A 19 2.16 8.81 -7.90
CA LEU A 19 2.95 8.18 -6.84
C LEU A 19 3.15 6.69 -7.11
N GLY A 20 4.24 6.14 -6.60
CA GLY A 20 4.64 4.74 -6.75
C GLY A 20 5.36 4.47 -8.07
N ASN A 21 5.33 3.21 -8.50
CA ASN A 21 6.14 2.75 -9.63
C ASN A 21 5.84 3.53 -10.92
N ARG A 22 6.87 4.18 -11.46
CA ARG A 22 6.73 5.04 -12.66
C ARG A 22 6.65 4.24 -13.97
N ASN A 23 7.21 3.04 -13.98
CA ASN A 23 7.46 2.28 -15.21
C ASN A 23 6.72 0.93 -15.23
N GLY A 24 5.75 0.72 -14.34
CA GLY A 24 5.04 -0.53 -14.22
C GLY A 24 3.83 -0.42 -13.31
N ASP A 25 3.40 -1.58 -12.81
CA ASP A 25 2.28 -1.69 -11.89
C ASP A 25 2.64 -1.14 -10.49
N GLY A 26 1.61 -0.78 -9.72
CA GLY A 26 1.74 -0.16 -8.39
C GLY A 26 1.97 1.35 -8.40
N GLY A 27 1.79 2.01 -9.55
CA GLY A 27 1.84 3.46 -9.66
C GLY A 27 0.47 4.08 -9.95
N TYR A 28 0.01 4.98 -9.08
CA TYR A 28 -1.34 5.54 -9.10
C TYR A 28 -1.32 7.05 -9.34
N VAL A 29 -2.34 7.56 -10.04
CA VAL A 29 -2.58 9.00 -10.20
C VAL A 29 -3.69 9.41 -9.24
N VAL A 30 -3.37 10.31 -8.31
CA VAL A 30 -4.24 10.66 -7.19
C VAL A 30 -4.26 12.19 -6.96
N PRO A 31 -5.32 12.74 -6.34
CA PRO A 31 -5.34 14.12 -5.87
C PRO A 31 -4.23 14.39 -4.84
N GLY A 32 -3.32 15.33 -5.13
CA GLY A 32 -2.21 15.67 -4.24
C GLY A 32 -2.69 16.15 -2.88
N LYS A 33 -3.69 17.04 -2.86
CA LYS A 33 -4.33 17.51 -1.63
C LYS A 33 -4.85 16.38 -0.72
N LEU A 34 -5.35 15.26 -1.27
CA LEU A 34 -5.83 14.14 -0.46
C LEU A 34 -4.68 13.32 0.14
N VAL A 35 -3.53 13.26 -0.55
CA VAL A 35 -2.31 12.67 -0.01
C VAL A 35 -1.79 13.50 1.16
N ASP A 36 -1.73 14.82 0.96
CA ASP A 36 -1.20 15.78 1.94
C ASP A 36 -2.05 15.87 3.21
N THR A 37 -3.32 15.47 3.13
CA THR A 37 -4.29 15.57 4.22
C THR A 37 -4.84 14.22 4.66
N ALA A 38 -4.30 13.09 4.22
CA ALA A 38 -4.70 11.80 4.78
C ALA A 38 -4.06 11.62 6.17
N ASP A 39 -4.82 11.14 7.14
CA ASP A 39 -4.27 10.74 8.44
C ASP A 39 -3.84 9.25 8.40
N VAL A 40 -4.58 8.44 7.63
CA VAL A 40 -4.35 7.00 7.49
C VAL A 40 -4.41 6.56 6.04
N LEU A 41 -3.44 5.74 5.63
CA LEU A 41 -3.52 4.93 4.41
C LEU A 41 -3.94 3.51 4.78
N LEU A 42 -5.13 3.10 4.35
CA LEU A 42 -5.52 1.69 4.28
C LEU A 42 -4.98 1.12 2.96
N SER A 43 -3.95 0.29 3.04
CA SER A 43 -3.30 -0.34 1.89
C SER A 43 -3.63 -1.82 1.85
N LEU A 44 -4.62 -2.18 1.04
CA LEU A 44 -5.10 -3.55 0.93
C LEU A 44 -4.49 -4.19 -0.31
N GLY A 45 -3.71 -5.24 -0.11
CA GLY A 45 -2.87 -5.84 -1.16
C GLY A 45 -1.54 -5.11 -1.31
N LEU A 46 -0.50 -5.70 -0.73
CA LEU A 46 0.86 -5.14 -0.74
C LEU A 46 1.75 -5.88 -1.75
N ALA A 47 1.63 -7.21 -1.83
CA ALA A 47 2.48 -8.08 -2.64
C ALA A 47 3.99 -7.76 -2.48
N GLU A 48 4.72 -7.62 -3.60
CA GLU A 48 6.13 -7.22 -3.60
C GLU A 48 6.33 -5.73 -3.98
N GLU A 49 5.25 -4.93 -4.02
CA GLU A 49 5.29 -3.58 -4.54
C GLU A 49 4.54 -2.56 -3.67
N TRP A 50 5.31 -1.84 -2.86
CA TRP A 50 4.85 -0.85 -1.87
C TRP A 50 5.49 0.53 -2.07
N THR A 51 5.96 0.86 -3.28
CA THR A 51 6.52 2.19 -3.56
C THR A 51 5.49 3.29 -3.45
N PHE A 52 4.22 3.03 -3.81
CA PHE A 52 3.15 4.00 -3.57
C PHE A 52 3.02 4.34 -2.08
N ASP A 53 3.01 3.31 -1.23
CA ASP A 53 2.90 3.45 0.22
C ASP A 53 4.07 4.25 0.82
N MET A 54 5.29 3.99 0.33
CA MET A 54 6.47 4.77 0.70
C MET A 54 6.36 6.22 0.27
N GLU A 55 6.06 6.48 -1.00
CA GLU A 55 5.98 7.86 -1.52
C GLU A 55 4.83 8.66 -0.87
N MET A 56 3.74 7.99 -0.47
CA MET A 56 2.68 8.59 0.35
C MET A 56 3.22 9.04 1.72
N GLN A 57 4.00 8.19 2.40
CA GLN A 57 4.57 8.52 3.71
C GLN A 57 5.72 9.52 3.62
N GLU A 58 6.52 9.50 2.55
CA GLU A 58 7.54 10.51 2.29
C GLU A 58 6.92 11.90 2.11
N ARG A 59 5.79 11.98 1.39
CA ARG A 59 5.07 13.22 1.16
C ARG A 59 4.30 13.69 2.39
N ASN A 60 3.75 12.77 3.16
CA ASN A 60 3.05 13.05 4.41
C ASN A 60 3.66 12.20 5.55
N PRO A 61 4.71 12.70 6.23
CA PRO A 61 5.42 11.93 7.26
C PRO A 61 4.59 11.57 8.50
N ALA A 62 3.47 12.26 8.72
CA ALA A 62 2.53 11.95 9.80
C ALA A 62 1.56 10.82 9.42
N LEU A 63 1.52 10.42 8.15
CA LEU A 63 0.64 9.38 7.64
C LEU A 63 0.94 8.04 8.29
N ARG A 64 -0.11 7.45 8.87
CA ARG A 64 -0.08 6.09 9.39
C ARG A 64 -0.54 5.10 8.33
N ILE A 65 0.21 4.03 8.12
CA ILE A 65 -0.14 3.00 7.15
C ILE A 65 -0.67 1.76 7.87
N ILE A 66 -1.83 1.28 7.45
CA ILE A 66 -2.34 -0.05 7.79
C ILE A 66 -2.29 -0.88 6.51
N GLY A 67 -1.21 -1.64 6.37
CA GLY A 67 -1.04 -2.58 5.25
C GLY A 67 -1.72 -3.90 5.56
N VAL A 68 -2.47 -4.46 4.62
CA VAL A 68 -3.23 -5.72 4.82
C VAL A 68 -2.90 -6.67 3.68
N ASP A 69 -2.22 -7.76 4.01
CA ASP A 69 -1.90 -8.80 3.03
C ASP A 69 -1.58 -10.13 3.71
N HIS A 70 -2.35 -11.17 3.40
CA HIS A 70 -2.16 -12.52 3.91
C HIS A 70 -0.96 -13.28 3.30
N SER A 71 -0.59 -12.93 2.06
CA SER A 71 0.43 -13.63 1.27
C SER A 71 1.84 -13.34 1.79
N ILE A 72 2.02 -12.13 2.31
CA ILE A 72 3.30 -11.64 2.82
C ILE A 72 3.65 -12.30 4.15
N GLN A 73 4.88 -12.82 4.21
CA GLN A 73 5.49 -13.33 5.43
C GLN A 73 6.75 -12.53 5.74
N GLN A 74 6.78 -11.85 6.89
CA GLN A 74 7.93 -11.03 7.32
C GLN A 74 9.27 -11.79 7.28
N ARG A 75 9.24 -13.10 7.58
CA ARG A 75 10.41 -13.98 7.49
C ARG A 75 11.03 -14.03 6.08
N THR A 76 10.22 -13.94 5.02
CA THR A 76 10.70 -13.95 3.63
C THR A 76 11.62 -12.76 3.38
N PHE A 77 11.22 -11.56 3.82
CA PHE A 77 12.02 -10.35 3.69
C PHE A 77 13.24 -10.36 4.63
N MET A 78 13.10 -10.92 5.84
CA MET A 78 14.23 -11.09 6.75
C MET A 78 15.31 -12.02 6.17
N PHE A 79 14.92 -13.18 5.62
CA PHE A 79 15.85 -14.05 4.91
C PHE A 79 16.45 -13.36 3.68
N GLY A 80 15.65 -12.57 2.97
CA GLY A 80 16.10 -11.69 1.89
C GLY A 80 17.22 -10.74 2.32
N LEU A 81 17.06 -10.05 3.44
CA LEU A 81 18.07 -9.14 4.02
C LEU A 81 19.38 -9.84 4.34
N VAL A 82 19.31 -10.98 5.05
CA VAL A 82 20.49 -11.77 5.41
C VAL A 82 21.21 -12.25 4.15
N ARG A 83 20.47 -12.84 3.21
CA ARG A 83 21.01 -13.34 1.95
C ARG A 83 21.68 -12.23 1.13
N CYS A 84 21.04 -11.07 1.03
CA CYS A 84 21.60 -9.93 0.32
C CYS A 84 22.86 -9.39 1.00
N THR A 85 22.90 -9.36 2.34
CA THR A 85 24.09 -8.94 3.10
C THR A 85 25.28 -9.87 2.84
N ILE A 86 25.07 -11.19 2.91
CA ILE A 86 26.09 -12.20 2.60
C ILE A 86 26.57 -12.05 1.15
N LYS A 87 25.65 -11.95 0.18
CA LYS A 87 26.00 -11.79 -1.23
C LYS A 87 26.76 -10.48 -1.48
N ASN A 88 26.37 -9.40 -0.83
CA ASN A 88 27.05 -8.11 -0.96
C ASN A 88 28.51 -8.19 -0.48
N TRP A 89 28.74 -8.84 0.66
CA TRP A 89 30.08 -9.09 1.18
C TRP A 89 30.92 -9.96 0.23
N ILE A 90 30.37 -11.08 -0.25
CA ILE A 90 31.03 -11.96 -1.24
C ILE A 90 31.43 -11.18 -2.50
N TYR A 91 30.51 -10.40 -3.08
CA TYR A 91 30.79 -9.64 -4.30
C TYR A 91 31.68 -8.43 -4.08
N THR A 92 31.85 -7.98 -2.84
CA THR A 92 32.85 -6.99 -2.47
C THR A 92 34.25 -7.59 -2.53
N ILE A 93 34.44 -8.80 -1.98
CA ILE A 93 35.70 -9.56 -2.06
C ILE A 93 36.02 -9.92 -3.51
N LEU A 94 35.02 -10.38 -4.28
CA LEU A 94 35.18 -10.71 -5.70
C LEU A 94 35.28 -9.48 -6.63
N ARG A 95 35.22 -8.25 -6.09
CA ARG A 95 35.26 -6.98 -6.84
C ARG A 95 34.27 -6.90 -8.01
N ASN A 96 33.09 -7.52 -7.84
CA ASN A 96 32.02 -7.52 -8.84
C ASN A 96 30.98 -6.44 -8.54
N ASP A 97 31.24 -5.23 -9.03
CA ASP A 97 30.44 -4.04 -8.74
C ASP A 97 28.98 -4.13 -9.22
N GLN A 98 28.73 -4.77 -10.36
CA GLN A 98 27.38 -4.93 -10.88
C GLN A 98 26.52 -5.77 -9.93
N LYS A 99 27.04 -6.92 -9.49
CA LYS A 99 26.33 -7.78 -8.53
C LYS A 99 26.24 -7.11 -7.17
N ARG A 100 27.29 -6.42 -6.71
CA ARG A 100 27.25 -5.63 -5.46
C ARG A 100 26.09 -4.63 -5.46
N ARG A 101 25.96 -3.83 -6.52
CA ARG A 101 24.85 -2.87 -6.68
C ARG A 101 23.48 -3.55 -6.69
N LYS A 102 23.33 -4.69 -7.40
CA LYS A 102 22.09 -5.47 -7.40
C LYS A 102 21.66 -5.89 -5.98
N TYR A 103 22.57 -6.48 -5.21
CA TYR A 103 22.25 -6.95 -3.86
C TYR A 103 22.13 -5.82 -2.84
N THR A 104 22.78 -4.68 -3.08
CA THR A 104 22.55 -3.45 -2.30
C THR A 104 21.12 -2.96 -2.48
N ARG A 105 20.64 -2.84 -3.73
CA ARG A 105 19.25 -2.43 -4.04
C ARG A 105 18.20 -3.39 -3.48
N LEU A 106 18.42 -4.71 -3.62
CA LEU A 106 17.52 -5.71 -3.04
C LEU A 106 17.48 -5.62 -1.51
N ARG A 107 18.64 -5.37 -0.87
CA ARG A 107 18.70 -5.16 0.58
C ARG A 107 17.97 -3.90 1.00
N GLU A 108 18.11 -2.81 0.25
CA GLU A 108 17.37 -1.56 0.47
C GLU A 108 15.87 -1.81 0.40
N HIS A 109 15.38 -2.43 -0.67
CA HIS A 109 13.98 -2.79 -0.87
C HIS A 109 13.42 -3.66 0.28
N TYR A 110 14.11 -4.73 0.69
CA TYR A 110 13.66 -5.50 1.86
C TYR A 110 13.73 -4.70 3.17
N GLY A 111 14.69 -3.77 3.29
CA GLY A 111 14.81 -2.88 4.44
C GLY A 111 13.68 -1.87 4.50
N ASP A 112 13.23 -1.37 3.34
CA ASP A 112 12.09 -0.46 3.21
C ASP A 112 10.82 -1.05 3.79
N TYR A 113 10.54 -2.33 3.53
CA TYR A 113 9.41 -3.01 4.13
C TYR A 113 9.39 -2.87 5.68
N PHE A 114 10.52 -3.12 6.34
CA PHE A 114 10.60 -3.01 7.80
C PHE A 114 10.57 -1.57 8.30
N ARG A 115 11.12 -0.62 7.52
CA ARG A 115 10.99 0.81 7.82
C ARG A 115 9.53 1.26 7.76
N LEU A 116 8.84 0.85 6.70
CA LEU A 116 7.45 1.22 6.42
C LEU A 116 6.49 0.70 7.51
N PHE A 117 6.70 -0.54 7.97
CA PHE A 117 5.86 -1.17 8.99
C PHE A 117 6.48 -1.10 10.40
N THR A 118 7.04 0.06 10.72
CA THR A 118 7.38 0.46 12.08
C THR A 118 6.32 1.43 12.61
N GLN A 119 6.05 1.40 13.93
CA GLN A 119 5.04 2.26 14.57
C GLN A 119 5.21 3.74 14.14
N PRO A 120 4.11 4.42 13.75
CA PRO A 120 2.70 4.04 13.96
C PRO A 120 2.10 3.09 12.90
N SER A 121 2.85 2.79 11.85
CA SER A 121 2.41 1.94 10.74
C SER A 121 2.48 0.45 11.10
N VAL A 122 1.56 -0.34 10.55
CA VAL A 122 1.42 -1.77 10.88
C VAL A 122 1.09 -2.59 9.65
N HIS A 123 1.66 -3.81 9.57
CA HIS A 123 1.25 -4.84 8.61
C HIS A 123 0.36 -5.86 9.31
N VAL A 124 -0.86 -6.00 8.81
CA VAL A 124 -1.85 -6.99 9.23
C VAL A 124 -1.85 -8.15 8.24
N ARG A 125 -1.37 -9.30 8.69
CA ARG A 125 -1.33 -10.51 7.86
C ARG A 125 -2.69 -11.22 7.86
N LYS A 126 -3.65 -10.66 7.12
CA LYS A 126 -4.99 -11.20 6.91
C LYS A 126 -5.48 -10.91 5.49
N MET A 127 -6.44 -11.69 5.04
CA MET A 127 -7.15 -11.48 3.78
C MET A 127 -8.34 -10.56 4.04
N VAL A 128 -8.59 -9.60 3.15
CA VAL A 128 -9.77 -8.73 3.25
C VAL A 128 -10.99 -9.52 2.77
N ALA A 129 -12.08 -9.47 3.53
CA ALA A 129 -13.32 -10.18 3.20
C ALA A 129 -14.56 -9.42 3.71
N SER A 130 -15.75 -9.90 3.40
CA SER A 130 -17.01 -9.36 3.93
C SER A 130 -17.07 -9.33 5.46
N ASP A 131 -16.56 -10.37 6.11
CA ASP A 131 -16.72 -10.61 7.55
C ASP A 131 -15.41 -11.06 8.21
N ASP A 132 -15.28 -10.76 9.50
CA ASP A 132 -14.13 -11.20 10.30
C ASP A 132 -14.18 -12.70 10.56
N ARG A 133 -13.15 -13.42 10.09
CA ARG A 133 -13.00 -14.88 10.24
C ARG A 133 -11.53 -15.23 10.52
N VAL A 134 -11.24 -16.50 10.78
CA VAL A 134 -9.85 -16.95 10.93
C VAL A 134 -9.08 -16.63 9.64
N GLY A 135 -8.01 -15.85 9.77
CA GLY A 135 -7.22 -15.40 8.62
C GLY A 135 -7.82 -14.26 7.79
N CYS A 136 -9.05 -13.82 8.09
CA CYS A 136 -9.74 -12.75 7.36
C CYS A 136 -10.01 -11.52 8.24
N ILE A 137 -10.14 -10.36 7.62
CA ILE A 137 -10.51 -9.09 8.26
C ILE A 137 -11.56 -8.35 7.44
N SER A 138 -12.60 -7.87 8.11
CA SER A 138 -13.65 -7.09 7.47
C SER A 138 -13.24 -5.65 7.24
N PHE A 139 -13.80 -5.00 6.21
CA PHE A 139 -13.59 -3.57 5.97
C PHE A 139 -14.07 -2.72 7.17
N ASN A 140 -15.15 -3.14 7.85
CA ASN A 140 -15.61 -2.51 9.07
C ASN A 140 -14.57 -2.54 10.21
N THR A 141 -13.87 -3.65 10.38
CA THR A 141 -12.79 -3.76 11.36
C THR A 141 -11.59 -2.91 10.97
N LEU A 142 -11.23 -2.87 9.68
CA LEU A 142 -10.18 -1.98 9.18
C LEU A 142 -10.49 -0.50 9.44
N MET A 143 -11.73 -0.08 9.21
CA MET A 143 -12.15 1.29 9.53
C MET A 143 -12.11 1.62 11.02
N ARG A 144 -12.39 0.64 11.90
CA ARG A 144 -12.21 0.79 13.36
C ARG A 144 -10.72 0.94 13.72
N MET A 145 -9.84 0.18 13.08
CA MET A 145 -8.39 0.30 13.26
C MET A 145 -7.84 1.62 12.71
N ALA A 146 -8.46 2.16 11.65
CA ALA A 146 -8.09 3.44 11.06
C ALA A 146 -8.43 4.63 11.98
N THR A 147 -9.41 4.48 12.88
CA THR A 147 -9.84 5.54 13.82
C THR A 147 -9.95 6.91 13.13
N PRO A 148 -10.78 7.06 12.08
CA PRO A 148 -10.87 8.29 11.32
C PRO A 148 -11.21 9.48 12.24
N SER A 149 -10.41 10.54 12.15
CA SER A 149 -10.53 11.71 13.03
C SER A 149 -11.50 12.77 12.48
N ARG A 150 -11.67 12.78 11.15
CA ARG A 150 -12.48 13.74 10.38
C ARG A 150 -12.88 13.15 9.03
N ASP A 151 -13.71 13.88 8.29
CA ASP A 151 -14.02 13.53 6.90
C ASP A 151 -12.76 13.51 6.03
N HIS A 152 -12.74 12.55 5.10
CA HIS A 152 -11.62 12.32 4.18
C HIS A 152 -10.25 12.10 4.87
N SER A 153 -10.24 11.66 6.14
CA SER A 153 -9.00 11.31 6.88
C SER A 153 -8.37 10.00 6.43
N VAL A 154 -9.12 9.13 5.75
CA VAL A 154 -8.67 7.79 5.34
C VAL A 154 -8.52 7.74 3.83
N PHE A 155 -7.29 7.46 3.37
CA PHE A 155 -6.98 7.14 1.99
C PHE A 155 -7.05 5.63 1.80
N LEU A 156 -7.78 5.15 0.79
CA LEU A 156 -7.93 3.73 0.49
C LEU A 156 -7.18 3.38 -0.79
N LYS A 157 -6.16 2.54 -0.67
CA LYS A 157 -5.56 1.77 -1.77
C LYS A 157 -6.07 0.33 -1.66
N MET A 158 -6.56 -0.23 -2.76
CA MET A 158 -7.12 -1.58 -2.79
C MET A 158 -6.77 -2.28 -4.10
N ASP A 159 -6.04 -3.38 -3.98
CA ASP A 159 -5.69 -4.30 -5.06
C ASP A 159 -5.56 -5.72 -4.49
N ILE A 160 -6.69 -6.43 -4.38
CA ILE A 160 -6.84 -7.69 -3.64
C ILE A 160 -7.43 -8.81 -4.52
N GLU A 161 -7.07 -8.83 -5.80
CA GLU A 161 -7.30 -9.95 -6.72
C GLU A 161 -8.76 -10.50 -6.74
N SER A 162 -9.73 -9.63 -7.05
CA SER A 162 -11.19 -9.88 -7.13
C SER A 162 -11.96 -9.91 -5.81
N SER A 163 -11.29 -9.92 -4.66
CA SER A 163 -12.00 -9.80 -3.37
C SER A 163 -12.61 -8.41 -3.15
N GLU A 164 -12.35 -7.43 -4.02
CA GLU A 164 -12.96 -6.09 -3.99
C GLU A 164 -14.48 -6.17 -4.10
N TYR A 165 -15.00 -7.09 -4.93
CA TYR A 165 -16.44 -7.23 -5.17
C TYR A 165 -17.20 -7.67 -3.91
N GLU A 166 -16.54 -8.35 -2.98
CA GLU A 166 -17.15 -8.77 -1.70
C GLU A 166 -17.34 -7.60 -0.73
N VAL A 167 -16.48 -6.58 -0.84
CA VAL A 167 -16.42 -5.46 0.13
C VAL A 167 -16.89 -4.13 -0.43
N ILE A 168 -17.07 -4.01 -1.75
CA ILE A 168 -17.45 -2.75 -2.41
C ILE A 168 -18.74 -2.14 -1.86
N SER A 169 -19.72 -2.97 -1.50
CA SER A 169 -20.98 -2.51 -0.90
C SER A 169 -20.75 -1.83 0.47
N GLN A 170 -19.82 -2.35 1.27
CA GLN A 170 -19.45 -1.79 2.57
C GLN A 170 -18.70 -0.46 2.41
N ILE A 171 -17.87 -0.35 1.38
CA ILE A 171 -17.16 0.89 1.04
C ILE A 171 -18.16 1.97 0.63
N VAL A 172 -19.06 1.64 -0.31
CA VAL A 172 -20.07 2.58 -0.82
C VAL A 172 -20.97 3.07 0.31
N ALA A 173 -21.47 2.17 1.15
CA ALA A 173 -22.33 2.52 2.29
C ALA A 173 -21.68 3.52 3.27
N ARG A 174 -20.34 3.56 3.33
CA ARG A 174 -19.58 4.50 4.16
C ARG A 174 -19.20 5.78 3.40
N SER A 175 -18.99 5.71 2.08
CA SER A 175 -18.65 6.87 1.24
C SER A 175 -19.79 7.88 1.08
N VAL A 176 -21.05 7.41 1.10
CA VAL A 176 -22.25 8.23 0.85
C VAL A 176 -22.56 9.21 1.99
N ARG A 177 -21.84 9.15 3.12
CA ARG A 177 -22.00 10.08 4.23
C ARG A 177 -21.14 11.36 4.12
N SER A 178 -20.36 11.50 3.04
CA SER A 178 -19.39 12.58 2.86
C SER A 178 -19.77 13.61 1.78
N VAL A 179 -21.07 13.83 1.55
CA VAL A 179 -21.58 14.88 0.63
C VAL A 179 -22.52 15.81 1.38
#